data_AF-A0A7W5SDY1-F1
#
_entry.id   AF-A0A7W5SDY1-F1
#
_cell.length_a   1.000
_cell.length_b   1.000
_cell.length_c   1.000
_cell.angle_alpha   90.00
_cell.angle_beta   90.00
_cell.angle_gamma   90.00
#
_symmetry.space_group_name_H-M   'P 1'
#
loop_
_entity.id
_entity.type
_entity.pdbx_description
1 polymer ?
#
loop_
_entity_poly.entity_id
_entity_poly.type
_entity_poly.pdbx_seq_one_letter_code
_entity_poly.pdbx_strand_id
1 'polypeptide(L)'
;MDDLDRALARLAGAPVPAALDDVEARVLARIGTRPVVRQAGLGIGVVAVAALAIGMIGAELPATASPAVSLAPLGGASPLAPSTLLIGEP
;
A
#
# COMPACT_ATOMS: atom_id res chain seq x y z
N MET A 1 34.27 20.89 5.18
CA MET A 1 33.49 19.71 4.71
C MET A 1 34.23 18.41 5.06
N ASP A 2 35.27 18.47 5.89
CA ASP A 2 36.40 17.55 5.85
C ASP A 2 36.35 16.45 6.92
N ASP A 3 35.53 16.61 7.95
CA ASP A 3 35.49 15.66 9.07
C ASP A 3 34.72 14.39 8.71
N LEU A 4 33.66 14.51 7.91
CA LEU A 4 32.94 13.37 7.36
C LEU A 4 33.83 12.60 6.38
N ASP A 5 34.49 13.30 5.47
CA ASP A 5 35.39 12.68 4.49
C ASP A 5 36.57 11.99 5.17
N ARG A 6 37.13 12.59 6.23
CA ARG A 6 38.17 11.99 7.06
C ARG A 6 37.67 10.77 7.84
N ALA A 7 36.43 10.80 8.32
CA ALA A 7 35.82 9.65 8.99
C ALA A 7 35.54 8.50 8.00
N LEU A 8 35.07 8.81 6.79
CA LEU A 8 34.83 7.84 5.73
C LEU A 8 36.15 7.23 5.20
N ALA A 9 37.19 8.03 5.03
CA ALA A 9 38.52 7.54 4.66
C ALA A 9 39.10 6.60 5.73
N ARG A 10 38.88 6.92 7.02
CA ARG A 10 39.27 6.05 8.13
C ARG A 10 38.48 4.74 8.13
N LEU A 11 37.17 4.81 7.86
CA LEU A 11 36.31 3.63 7.78
C LEU A 11 36.68 2.73 6.59
N ALA A 12 37.01 3.32 5.44
CA ALA A 12 37.42 2.59 4.25
C ALA A 12 38.74 1.83 4.44
N GLY A 13 39.64 2.34 5.29
CA GLY A 13 40.89 1.67 5.66
C GLY A 13 40.76 0.70 6.84
N ALA A 14 39.60 0.61 7.50
CA ALA A 14 39.40 -0.27 8.63
C ALA A 14 39.28 -1.74 8.18
N PRO A 15 39.82 -2.71 8.94
CA PRO A 15 39.64 -4.12 8.64
C PRO A 15 38.16 -4.49 8.73
N VAL A 16 37.70 -5.35 7.82
CA VAL A 16 36.34 -5.87 7.83
C VAL A 16 36.11 -6.63 9.14
N PRO A 17 35.09 -6.27 9.95
CA PRO A 17 34.81 -7.00 11.18
C PRO A 17 34.41 -8.45 10.90
N ALA A 18 35.06 -9.42 11.55
CA ALA A 18 34.70 -10.86 11.46
C ALA A 18 33.24 -11.13 11.87
N ALA A 19 32.63 -10.23 12.64
CA ALA A 19 31.21 -10.30 12.95
C ALA A 19 30.32 -10.19 11.70
N LEU A 20 30.80 -9.70 10.56
CA LEU A 20 30.02 -9.61 9.31
C LEU A 20 29.90 -10.95 8.59
N ASP A 21 30.79 -11.90 8.84
CA ASP A 21 30.81 -13.20 8.16
C ASP A 21 29.50 -13.98 8.38
N ASP A 22 28.95 -13.90 9.60
CA ASP A 22 27.70 -14.57 9.98
C ASP A 22 26.45 -13.65 9.90
N VAL A 23 26.56 -12.45 9.32
CA VAL A 23 25.41 -11.54 9.24
C VAL A 23 24.32 -12.08 8.34
N GLU A 24 24.68 -12.67 7.20
CA GLU A 24 23.70 -13.26 6.27
C GLU A 24 22.89 -14.37 6.95
N ALA A 25 23.56 -15.33 7.57
CA ALA A 25 22.92 -16.42 8.29
C ALA A 25 22.00 -15.92 9.41
N ARG A 26 22.44 -14.90 10.17
CA ARG A 26 21.62 -14.30 11.24
C ARG A 26 20.40 -13.54 10.70
N VAL A 27 20.53 -12.83 9.59
CA VAL A 27 19.41 -12.13 8.94
C VAL A 27 18.39 -13.14 8.40
N LEU A 28 18.84 -14.19 7.70
CA LEU A 28 17.96 -15.23 7.17
C LEU A 28 17.25 -15.99 8.29
N ALA A 29 17.97 -16.36 9.36
CA ALA A 29 17.36 -16.96 10.55
C ALA A 29 16.33 -16.02 11.19
N ARG A 30 16.61 -14.71 11.23
CA ARG A 30 15.67 -13.71 11.77
C ARG A 30 14.43 -13.50 10.90
N ILE A 31 14.57 -13.60 9.58
CA ILE A 31 13.44 -13.54 8.64
C ILE A 31 12.60 -14.81 8.76
N GLY A 32 13.23 -15.98 8.78
CA GLY A 32 12.54 -17.27 8.91
C GLY A 32 11.84 -17.47 10.26
N THR A 33 12.29 -16.78 11.30
CA THR A 33 11.65 -16.79 12.63
C THR A 33 10.57 -15.73 12.80
N ARG A 34 10.42 -14.78 11.86
CA ARG A 34 9.21 -13.95 11.83
C ARG A 34 8.06 -14.89 11.52
N PRO A 35 7.08 -15.07 12.41
CA PRO A 35 5.89 -15.80 12.07
C PRO A 35 5.19 -15.00 10.97
N VAL A 36 5.42 -15.35 9.71
CA VAL A 36 4.46 -15.07 8.63
C VAL A 36 3.17 -15.64 9.18
N VAL A 37 2.25 -14.74 9.53
CA VAL A 37 1.08 -14.98 10.38
C VAL A 37 0.43 -16.30 9.97
N ARG A 38 0.86 -17.40 10.61
CA ARG A 38 0.46 -18.75 10.21
C ARG A 38 -1.03 -18.97 10.56
N GLN A 39 -1.54 -18.13 11.46
CA GLN A 39 -2.96 -17.96 11.78
C GLN A 39 -3.77 -17.24 10.68
N ALA A 40 -3.13 -16.44 9.81
CA ALA A 40 -3.83 -15.79 8.69
C ALA A 40 -4.07 -16.76 7.53
N GLY A 41 -3.28 -17.83 7.40
CA GLY A 41 -3.46 -18.82 6.32
C GLY A 41 -4.81 -19.54 6.37
N LEU A 42 -5.29 -19.89 7.57
CA LEU A 42 -6.61 -20.51 7.72
C LEU A 42 -7.73 -19.46 7.62
N GLY A 43 -7.55 -18.28 8.21
CA GLY A 43 -8.54 -17.20 8.22
C GLY A 43 -8.79 -16.59 6.84
N ILE A 44 -7.74 -16.34 6.06
CA ILE A 44 -7.84 -15.79 4.70
C ILE A 44 -8.55 -16.78 3.78
N GLY A 45 -8.25 -18.09 3.90
CA GLY A 45 -8.93 -19.12 3.12
C GLY A 45 -10.43 -19.15 3.37
N VAL A 46 -10.85 -19.13 4.63
CA VAL A 46 -12.28 -19.11 5.01
C VAL A 46 -12.97 -17.83 4.52
N VAL A 47 -12.33 -16.67 4.68
CA VAL A 47 -12.87 -15.39 4.21
C VAL A 47 -12.99 -15.36 2.68
N ALA A 48 -12.01 -15.90 1.95
CA ALA A 48 -12.04 -15.98 0.50
C ALA A 48 -13.19 -16.89 0.01
N VAL A 49 -13.38 -18.06 0.63
CA VAL A 49 -14.49 -18.97 0.32
C VAL A 49 -15.84 -18.33 0.62
N ALA A 50 -15.98 -17.65 1.76
CA ALA A 50 -17.20 -16.94 2.12
C ALA A 50 -17.52 -15.81 1.13
N ALA A 51 -16.54 -15.00 0.76
CA ALA A 51 -16.69 -13.93 -0.23
C ALA A 51 -17.13 -14.47 -1.61
N LEU A 52 -16.55 -15.59 -2.05
CA LEU A 52 -16.92 -16.25 -3.30
C LEU A 52 -18.37 -16.76 -3.28
N ALA A 53 -18.77 -17.41 -2.18
CA ALA A 53 -20.13 -17.91 -2.01
C ALA A 53 -21.17 -16.77 -2.01
N ILE A 54 -20.88 -15.68 -1.30
CA ILE A 54 -21.73 -14.48 -1.29
C ILE A 54 -21.84 -13.89 -2.70
N GLY A 55 -20.72 -13.80 -3.43
CA GLY A 55 -20.70 -13.30 -4.80
C GLY A 55 -21.53 -14.14 -5.78
N MET A 56 -21.43 -15.47 -5.70
CA MET A 56 -22.23 -16.37 -6.55
C MET A 56 -23.73 -16.25 -6.24
N ILE A 57 -24.11 -16.27 -4.96
CA ILE A 57 -25.52 -16.16 -4.56
C ILE A 57 -26.08 -14.77 -4.95
N GLY A 58 -25.27 -13.72 -4.80
CA GLY A 58 -25.65 -12.35 -5.16
C GLY A 58 -25.80 -12.13 -6.67
N ALA A 59 -25.07 -12.88 -7.52
CA ALA A 59 -25.17 -12.78 -8.97
C ALA A 59 -26.48 -13.37 -9.53
N GLU A 60 -27.02 -14.39 -8.87
CA GLU A 60 -28.30 -15.01 -9.23
C GLU A 60 -29.52 -14.21 -8.74
N LEU A 61 -29.31 -13.27 -7.82
CA LEU A 61 -30.39 -12.42 -7.32
C LEU A 61 -30.63 -11.27 -8.32
N PRO A 62 -31.88 -11.04 -8.77
CA PRO A 62 -32.19 -9.94 -9.68
C PRO A 62 -31.78 -8.61 -9.02
N ALA A 63 -30.70 -8.00 -9.52
CA ALA A 63 -30.30 -6.67 -9.09
C ALA A 63 -31.38 -5.70 -9.56
N THR A 64 -32.26 -5.27 -8.66
CA THR A 64 -33.12 -4.11 -8.92
C THR A 64 -32.19 -2.93 -9.17
N ALA A 65 -32.16 -2.43 -10.40
CA ALA A 65 -31.35 -1.27 -10.75
C ALA A 65 -31.63 -0.15 -9.75
N SER A 66 -30.61 0.22 -8.96
CA SER A 66 -30.74 1.39 -8.09
C SER A 66 -30.94 2.61 -8.99
N PRO A 67 -31.95 3.45 -8.74
CA PRO A 67 -32.12 4.66 -9.53
C PRO A 67 -30.84 5.49 -9.44
N ALA A 68 -30.36 5.96 -10.58
CA ALA A 68 -29.21 6.84 -10.64
C ALA A 68 -29.49 8.09 -9.79
N VAL A 69 -28.70 8.30 -8.74
CA VAL A 69 -28.74 9.55 -7.97
C VAL A 69 -28.22 10.66 -8.88
N SER A 70 -29.08 11.64 -9.17
CA SER A 70 -28.72 12.82 -9.93
C SER A 70 -27.66 13.62 -9.15
N LEU A 71 -26.47 13.78 -9.73
CA LEU A 71 -25.38 14.58 -9.17
C LEU A 71 -25.52 16.09 -9.51
N ALA A 72 -26.74 16.54 -9.82
CA ALA A 72 -27.00 17.97 -9.98
C ALA A 72 -26.73 18.69 -8.64
N PRO A 73 -25.96 19.81 -8.63
CA PRO A 73 -25.69 20.69 -9.77
C PRO A 73 -24.28 20.54 -10.39
N LEU A 74 -23.52 19.49 -10.04
CA LEU A 74 -22.20 19.23 -10.65
C LEU A 74 -22.31 18.87 -12.15
N GLY A 75 -23.48 18.40 -12.58
CA GLY A 75 -23.83 18.23 -13.99
C GLY A 75 -24.40 19.50 -14.60
N GLY A 76 -23.60 20.23 -15.38
CA GLY A 76 -24.10 21.04 -16.49
C GLY A 76 -23.81 22.54 -16.48
N ALA A 77 -23.73 23.21 -15.33
CA ALA A 77 -23.40 24.65 -15.27
C ALA A 77 -23.12 25.09 -13.82
N SER A 78 -22.12 24.51 -13.16
CA SER A 78 -21.76 24.97 -11.82
C SER A 78 -21.01 26.30 -11.94
N PRO A 79 -21.50 27.41 -11.35
CA PRO A 79 -20.81 28.70 -11.32
C PRO A 79 -19.49 28.66 -10.53
N LEU A 80 -19.16 27.51 -9.92
CA LEU A 80 -17.92 27.22 -9.20
C LEU A 80 -16.93 26.40 -10.03
N ALA A 81 -17.13 26.25 -11.34
CA ALA A 81 -16.15 25.59 -12.19
C ALA A 81 -14.80 26.34 -12.10
N PRO A 82 -13.66 25.64 -11.96
CA PRO A 82 -12.35 26.29 -11.77
C PRO A 82 -11.98 27.30 -12.87
N SER A 83 -12.50 27.11 -14.09
CA SER A 83 -12.28 28.04 -15.21
C SER A 83 -12.96 29.40 -15.03
N THR A 84 -14.06 29.47 -14.29
CA THR A 84 -14.75 30.73 -13.95
C THR A 84 -13.96 31.57 -12.96
N LEU A 85 -13.16 30.94 -12.09
CA LEU A 85 -12.21 31.65 -11.21
C LEU A 85 -10.98 32.16 -11.97
N LEU A 86 -10.62 31.53 -13.08
CA LEU A 86 -9.48 31.93 -13.91
C LEU A 86 -9.81 33.06 -14.89
N ILE A 87 -11.09 33.22 -15.25
CA ILE A 87 -11.51 34.21 -16.24
C ILE A 87 -11.66 35.62 -15.66
N GLY A 88 -11.69 35.78 -14.33
CA GLY A 88 -11.72 37.07 -13.65
C GLY A 88 -12.99 37.87 -13.93
N GLU A 89 -13.70 38.22 -12.87
CA GLU A 89 -14.71 39.29 -12.94
C GLU A 89 -14.03 40.60 -13.46
N PRO A 90 -14.73 41.47 -14.23
CA PRO A 90 -14.16 42.78 -14.59
C PRO A 90 -13.74 43.60 -13.37
#